data_AF-A0A068NKH2-F1
#
_entry.id   AF-A0A068NKH2-F1
#
_cell.length_a   1.000
_cell.length_b   1.000
_cell.length_c   1.000
_cell.angle_alpha   90.00
_cell.angle_beta   90.00
_cell.angle_gamma   90.00
#
_symmetry.space_group_name_H-M   'P 1'
#
loop_
_entity.id
_entity.type
_entity.pdbx_description
1 polymer ?
#
loop_
_entity_poly.entity_id
_entity_poly.type
_entity_poly.pdbx_seq_one_letter_code
_entity_poly.pdbx_strand_id
1 'polypeptide(L)'
;MVNCVRCSVPLVFHGIKGFHEGRRWGLVGDPGEGFAEKFESAVYVCPTCGSIEFFDPEEGRDLRADNPMVNFGAAPVLGTE
;
A
#
# COMPACT_ATOMS: atom_id res chain seq x y z
N MET A 1 -1.38 -9.86 10.19
CA MET A 1 -0.08 -9.86 9.49
C MET A 1 -0.25 -10.50 8.13
N VAL A 2 0.14 -9.82 7.05
CA VAL A 2 -0.07 -10.28 5.67
C VAL A 2 1.24 -10.63 4.97
N ASN A 3 1.26 -11.76 4.28
CA ASN A 3 2.42 -12.28 3.57
C ASN A 3 2.23 -12.14 2.05
N CYS A 4 3.32 -11.83 1.36
CA CYS A 4 3.37 -11.76 -0.09
C CYS A 4 2.96 -13.11 -0.70
N VAL A 5 1.95 -13.11 -1.58
CA VAL A 5 1.44 -14.34 -2.21
C VAL A 5 2.48 -15.05 -3.10
N ARG A 6 3.54 -14.34 -3.51
CA ARG A 6 4.61 -14.87 -4.36
C ARG A 6 5.78 -15.45 -3.57
N CYS A 7 6.14 -14.82 -2.46
CA CYS A 7 7.36 -15.11 -1.71
C CYS A 7 7.11 -15.70 -0.32
N SER A 8 5.86 -15.65 0.15
CA SER A 8 5.46 -16.07 1.50
C SER A 8 6.20 -15.34 2.63
N VAL A 9 6.69 -14.12 2.36
CA VAL A 9 7.37 -13.25 3.34
C VAL A 9 6.47 -12.09 3.76
N PRO A 10 6.68 -11.50 4.94
CA PRO A 10 5.90 -10.36 5.41
C PRO A 10 5.95 -9.17 4.45
N LEU A 11 4.79 -8.60 4.15
CA LEU A 11 4.74 -7.33 3.41
C LEU A 11 5.05 -6.15 4.33
N VAL A 12 5.63 -5.09 3.76
CA VAL A 12 5.97 -3.85 4.47
C VAL A 12 4.93 -2.78 4.14
N PHE A 13 4.31 -2.21 5.16
CA PHE A 13 3.37 -1.10 5.00
C PHE A 13 4.08 0.15 4.48
N HIS A 14 3.62 0.68 3.36
CA HIS A 14 4.19 1.86 2.73
C HIS A 14 3.37 3.13 2.99
N GLY A 15 2.05 3.01 3.20
CA GLY A 15 1.17 4.15 3.48
C GLY A 15 -0.23 3.97 2.94
N ILE A 16 -1.10 4.95 3.19
CA ILE A 16 -2.36 5.10 2.48
C ILE A 16 -2.12 5.98 1.25
N LYS A 17 -2.59 5.54 0.08
CA LYS A 17 -2.45 6.28 -1.17
C LYS A 17 -3.82 6.45 -1.83
N GLY A 18 -4.13 7.69 -2.19
CA GLY A 18 -5.27 8.01 -3.04
C GLY A 18 -4.95 7.75 -4.52
N PHE A 19 -5.83 7.03 -5.19
CA PHE A 19 -5.84 6.77 -6.62
C PHE A 19 -6.99 7.53 -7.26
N HIS A 20 -6.71 8.11 -8.41
CA HIS A 20 -7.73 8.69 -9.29
C HIS A 20 -7.98 7.69 -10.40
N GLU A 21 -9.02 6.89 -10.25
CA GLU A 21 -9.44 5.93 -11.27
C GLU A 21 -10.25 6.69 -12.34
N GLY A 22 -9.56 7.45 -13.20
CA GLY A 22 -10.23 8.35 -14.15
C GLY A 22 -9.28 8.99 -15.16
N ARG A 23 -9.25 8.43 -16.37
CA ARG A 23 -8.48 8.91 -17.51
C ARG A 23 -9.16 10.13 -18.14
N ARG A 24 -8.74 11.34 -17.77
CA ARG A 24 -8.81 12.58 -18.57
C ARG A 24 -8.14 13.76 -17.84
N TRP A 25 -6.81 13.87 -17.95
CA TRP A 25 -6.04 15.03 -17.48
C TRP A 25 -5.82 16.06 -18.60
N GLY A 26 -6.76 16.17 -19.55
CA GLY A 26 -6.61 17.10 -20.67
C GLY A 26 -7.83 17.13 -21.59
N LEU A 27 -8.21 18.35 -21.94
CA LEU A 27 -9.27 18.78 -22.88
C LEU A 27 -10.70 18.89 -22.31
N VAL A 28 -10.98 20.09 -21.77
CA VAL A 28 -12.25 20.86 -21.86
C VAL A 28 -13.56 20.09 -21.67
N GLY A 29 -14.17 20.25 -20.49
CA GLY A 29 -15.61 20.49 -20.34
C GLY A 29 -16.43 19.41 -19.62
N ASP A 30 -16.71 19.61 -18.34
CA ASP A 30 -18.06 19.75 -17.76
C ASP A 30 -17.95 20.21 -16.28
N PRO A 31 -18.68 21.24 -15.81
CA PRO A 31 -18.68 21.61 -14.39
C PRO A 31 -19.26 20.53 -13.44
N GLY A 32 -19.67 19.36 -13.97
CA GLY A 32 -20.04 18.15 -13.25
C GLY A 32 -18.95 17.06 -13.10
N GLU A 33 -17.73 17.23 -13.67
CA GLU A 33 -16.59 16.29 -13.50
C GLU A 33 -15.92 16.33 -12.09
N GLY A 34 -16.62 16.85 -11.08
CA GLY A 34 -16.11 17.05 -9.72
C GLY A 34 -16.13 15.82 -8.81
N PHE A 35 -16.52 14.65 -9.31
CA PHE A 35 -16.70 13.43 -8.51
C PHE A 35 -16.00 12.22 -9.15
N ALA A 36 -14.74 12.38 -9.58
CA ALA A 36 -13.86 11.23 -9.62
C ALA A 36 -13.68 10.77 -8.17
N GLU A 37 -14.47 9.78 -7.75
CA GLU A 37 -14.45 9.26 -6.39
C GLU A 37 -13.00 8.91 -6.03
N LYS A 38 -12.48 9.57 -5.00
CA LYS A 38 -11.10 9.35 -4.53
C LYS A 38 -11.07 7.94 -3.94
N PHE A 39 -10.43 7.00 -4.65
CA PHE A 39 -10.22 5.67 -4.13
C PHE A 39 -8.94 5.65 -3.29
N GLU A 40 -9.06 5.61 -1.97
CA GLU A 40 -7.91 5.46 -1.08
C GLU A 40 -7.67 3.99 -0.77
N SER A 41 -6.41 3.55 -0.80
CA SER A 41 -6.06 2.18 -0.43
C SER A 41 -4.78 2.14 0.41
N ALA A 42 -4.69 1.14 1.29
CA ALA A 42 -3.48 0.83 2.02
C ALA A 42 -2.51 0.08 1.12
N VAL A 43 -1.29 0.60 1.01
CA VAL A 43 -0.26 0.09 0.11
C VAL A 43 0.77 -0.68 0.90
N TYR A 44 1.01 -1.91 0.49
CA TYR A 44 2.02 -2.81 1.03
C TYR A 44 2.98 -3.26 -0.06
N VAL A 45 4.27 -3.37 0.27
CA VAL A 45 5.33 -3.74 -0.67
C VAL A 45 6.12 -4.93 -0.15
N CYS A 46 6.32 -5.94 -1.00
CA CYS A 46 7.20 -7.06 -0.69
C CYS A 46 8.68 -6.63 -0.79
N PRO A 47 9.48 -6.78 0.27
CA PRO A 47 10.89 -6.39 0.23
C PRO A 47 11.76 -7.30 -0.65
N THR A 48 11.26 -8.48 -1.03
CA THR A 48 12.00 -9.48 -1.80
C THR A 48 11.77 -9.35 -3.31
N CYS A 49 10.51 -9.28 -3.75
CA CYS A 49 10.16 -9.28 -5.18
C CYS A 49 9.53 -7.97 -5.68
N GLY A 50 9.27 -7.01 -4.78
CA GLY A 50 8.68 -5.72 -5.14
C GLY A 50 7.20 -5.78 -5.50
N SER A 51 6.50 -6.89 -5.25
CA SER A 51 5.04 -6.92 -5.45
C SER A 51 4.37 -5.87 -4.59
N ILE A 52 3.43 -5.14 -5.19
CA ILE A 52 2.62 -4.13 -4.52
C ILE A 52 1.22 -4.72 -4.36
N GLU A 53 0.75 -4.72 -3.12
CA GLU A 53 -0.57 -5.23 -2.75
C GLU A 53 -1.38 -4.08 -2.13
N PHE A 54 -2.64 -3.96 -2.56
CA PHE A 54 -3.57 -2.93 -2.16
C PHE A 54 -4.66 -3.53 -1.28
N PHE A 55 -4.90 -2.90 -0.14
CA PHE A 55 -5.94 -3.30 0.80
C PHE A 55 -6.92 -2.15 0.99
N ASP A 56 -8.09 -2.47 1.51
CA ASP A 56 -8.98 -1.46 2.10
C ASP A 56 -8.18 -0.59 3.09
N PRO A 57 -8.38 0.75 3.09
CA PRO A 57 -7.57 1.65 3.90
C PRO A 57 -7.75 1.44 5.40
N GLU A 58 -8.91 0.99 5.86
CA GLU A 58 -9.16 0.71 7.28
C GLU A 58 -8.54 -0.63 7.67
N GLU A 59 -8.88 -1.70 6.94
CA GLU A 59 -8.33 -3.04 7.21
C GLU A 59 -6.80 -3.05 7.09
N GLY A 60 -6.25 -2.35 6.10
CA GLY A 60 -4.82 -2.21 5.91
C GLY A 60 -4.11 -1.38 6.98
N ARG A 61 -4.80 -0.50 7.71
CA ARG A 61 -4.19 0.16 8.88
C ARG A 61 -4.10 -0.80 10.06
N ASP A 62 -5.10 -1.64 10.26
CA ASP A 62 -5.10 -2.63 11.34
C ASP A 62 -4.04 -3.71 11.08
N LEU A 63 -3.88 -4.12 9.83
CA LEU A 63 -2.81 -5.04 9.41
C LEU A 63 -1.39 -4.50 9.65
N ARG A 64 -1.23 -3.17 9.77
CA ARG A 64 0.04 -2.54 10.14
C ARG A 64 0.27 -2.63 11.64
N ALA A 65 -0.77 -2.40 12.45
CA ALA A 65 -0.69 -2.42 13.90
C ALA A 65 -0.29 -3.79 14.44
N ASP A 66 -0.62 -4.87 13.71
CA ASP A 66 -0.24 -6.23 14.06
C ASP A 66 1.14 -6.68 13.55
N ASN A 67 1.83 -5.86 12.73
CA ASN A 67 3.07 -6.24 12.07
C ASN A 67 4.31 -5.66 12.78
N PRO A 68 5.18 -6.49 13.39
CA PRO A 68 6.34 -6.01 14.15
C PRO A 68 7.48 -5.43 13.28
N MET A 69 7.42 -5.55 11.94
CA MET A 69 8.52 -5.13 11.03
C MET A 69 8.39 -3.69 10.49
N VAL A 70 7.50 -2.87 11.03
CA VAL A 70 7.20 -1.53 10.47
C VAL A 70 8.16 -0.43 10.96
N ASN A 71 9.45 -0.56 10.68
CA ASN A 71 10.39 0.56 10.72
C ASN A 71 11.32 0.51 9.50
N PHE A 72 11.12 1.42 8.54
CA PHE A 72 12.07 1.75 7.46
C PHE A 72 13.33 2.44 8.03
N GLY A 73 13.99 1.78 8.99
CA GLY A 73 15.14 2.28 9.74
C GLY A 73 15.77 1.25 10.66
N ALA A 74 15.15 0.10 10.89
CA ALA A 74 15.79 -1.05 11.51
C ALA A 74 16.14 -2.05 10.41
N ALA A 75 17.41 -2.10 10.02
CA ALA A 75 17.94 -3.27 9.33
C ALA A 75 17.57 -4.52 10.14
N PRO A 76 17.25 -5.66 9.49
CA PRO A 76 17.09 -6.90 10.22
C PRO A 76 18.42 -7.17 10.92
N VAL A 77 18.41 -7.20 12.26
CA VAL A 77 19.50 -7.85 12.99
C VAL A 77 19.43 -9.32 12.58
N LEU A 78 20.22 -9.67 11.57
CA LEU A 78 20.63 -11.05 11.35
C LEU A 78 21.32 -11.45 12.64
N GLY A 79 20.61 -12.20 13.48
CA GLY A 79 21.20 -12.91 14.59
C GLY A 79 22.22 -13.88 14.01
N THR A 80 23.48 -13.45 13.98
CA THR A 80 24.61 -14.34 13.92
C THR A 80 24.86 -14.82 15.35
N GLU A 81 24.59 -16.12 15.53
CA GLU A 81 25.17 -17.03 16.53
C GLU A 81 24.74 -16.87 18.00
#